data_AF-A0A6V7TQ73-F1
#
_entry.id   AF-A0A6V7TQ73-F1
#
_cell.length_a   1.000
_cell.length_b   1.000
_cell.length_c   1.000
_cell.angle_alpha   90.00
_cell.angle_beta   90.00
_cell.angle_gamma   90.00
#
_symmetry.space_group_name_H-M   'P 1'
#
loop_
_entity.id
_entity.type
_entity.pdbx_description
1 polymer ?
#
loop_
_entity_poly.entity_id
_entity_poly.type
_entity_poly.pdbx_seq_one_letter_code
_entity_poly.pdbx_strand_id
1 'polypeptide(L)'
;MMIQKWFAGQSLENNSGRDVEIWNSFELKSSIVESHLVLDEEYFVQRNLLYKETFAELEFLGFYVSGDHERVIEDDIYLQRQALQHNESPFLLKFNVFAPVISDKASLII
;
A
#
# COMPACT_ATOMS: atom_id res chain seq x y z
N MET A 1 14.66 2.30 -9.26
CA MET A 1 13.23 2.24 -9.63
C MET A 1 12.47 1.88 -8.37
N MET A 2 11.66 2.80 -7.83
CA MET A 2 10.84 2.51 -6.66
C MET A 2 9.68 1.62 -7.11
N ILE A 3 9.63 0.38 -6.62
CA ILE A 3 8.48 -0.50 -6.86
C ILE A 3 7.40 -0.09 -5.87
N GLN A 4 6.21 0.13 -6.40
CA GLN A 4 5.04 0.52 -5.63
C GLN A 4 3.98 -0.54 -5.82
N LYS A 5 3.55 -1.11 -4.71
CA LYS A 5 2.62 -2.20 -4.72
C LYS A 5 1.49 -1.89 -3.77
N TRP A 6 0.30 -2.00 -4.32
CA TRP A 6 -0.95 -2.01 -3.59
C TRP A 6 -1.07 -3.31 -2.83
N PHE A 7 -1.67 -3.31 -1.66
CA PHE A 7 -2.06 -4.53 -1.00
C PHE A 7 -3.54 -4.52 -0.60
N ALA A 8 -4.11 -5.71 -0.74
CA ALA A 8 -5.47 -6.03 -0.35
C ALA A 8 -5.46 -6.87 0.91
N GLY A 9 -6.45 -6.62 1.75
CA GLY A 9 -6.61 -7.37 2.97
C GLY A 9 -7.95 -7.11 3.62
N GLN A 10 -8.03 -7.51 4.87
CA GLN A 10 -9.15 -7.22 5.75
C GLN A 10 -8.64 -6.70 7.09
N SER A 11 -9.39 -5.77 7.65
CA SER A 11 -9.19 -5.32 9.03
C SER A 11 -10.09 -6.14 9.94
N LEU A 12 -9.50 -6.79 10.94
CA LEU A 12 -10.19 -7.61 11.93
C LEU A 12 -10.07 -6.93 13.29
N GLU A 13 -11.20 -6.73 13.96
CA GLU A 13 -11.19 -6.27 15.36
C GLU A 13 -11.11 -7.47 16.30
N ASN A 14 -10.17 -7.42 17.25
CA ASN A 14 -9.99 -8.43 18.27
C ASN A 14 -10.02 -7.79 19.68
N ASN A 15 -10.01 -8.63 20.72
CA ASN A 15 -10.08 -8.16 22.11
C ASN A 15 -8.85 -7.33 22.57
N SER A 16 -7.80 -7.27 21.76
CA SER A 16 -6.54 -6.55 22.02
C SER A 16 -6.30 -5.35 21.10
N GLY A 17 -7.18 -5.07 20.14
CA GLY A 17 -7.01 -4.01 19.14
C GLY A 17 -7.54 -4.38 17.76
N ARG A 18 -6.97 -3.74 16.73
CA ARG A 18 -7.32 -3.97 15.33
C ARG A 18 -6.12 -4.63 14.65
N ASP A 19 -6.32 -5.85 14.18
CA ASP A 19 -5.35 -6.57 13.36
C ASP A 19 -5.65 -6.29 11.88
N VAL A 20 -4.60 -6.18 11.09
CA VAL A 20 -4.70 -6.05 9.65
C VAL A 20 -4.06 -7.27 9.02
N GLU A 21 -4.85 -8.05 8.30
CA GLU A 21 -4.36 -9.20 7.56
C GLU A 21 -4.23 -8.83 6.09
N ILE A 22 -2.99 -8.85 5.61
CA ILE A 22 -2.65 -8.59 4.21
C ILE A 22 -2.51 -9.94 3.50
N TRP A 23 -3.40 -10.19 2.55
CA TRP A 23 -3.47 -11.48 1.85
C TRP A 23 -2.76 -11.44 0.49
N ASN A 24 -2.72 -10.27 -0.15
CA ASN A 24 -2.18 -10.15 -1.49
C ASN A 24 -1.70 -8.73 -1.80
N SER A 25 -0.91 -8.60 -2.86
CA SER A 25 -0.48 -7.33 -3.41
C SER A 25 -0.38 -7.36 -4.94
N PHE A 26 -0.54 -6.20 -5.58
CA PHE A 26 -0.26 -6.02 -7.01
C PHE A 26 0.47 -4.72 -7.29
N GLU A 27 1.16 -4.65 -8.42
CA GLU A 27 1.93 -3.46 -8.82
C GLU A 27 1.02 -2.34 -9.31
N LEU A 28 1.31 -1.14 -8.82
CA LEU A 28 0.70 0.10 -9.28
C LEU A 28 1.49 0.66 -10.46
N LYS A 29 0.77 1.23 -11.43
CA LYS A 29 1.40 2.06 -12.45
C LYS A 29 1.42 3.51 -11.95
N SER A 30 2.55 4.16 -12.14
CA SER A 30 2.71 5.57 -11.82
C SER A 30 3.64 6.25 -12.82
N SER A 31 3.52 7.56 -12.90
CA SER A 31 4.31 8.43 -13.76
C SER A 31 4.79 9.64 -12.96
N ILE A 32 5.87 10.29 -13.43
CA ILE A 32 6.35 11.52 -12.82
C ILE A 32 5.69 12.68 -13.56
N VAL A 33 4.88 13.46 -12.83
CA VAL A 33 4.22 14.67 -13.32
C VAL A 33 4.61 15.81 -12.39
N GLU A 34 5.13 16.91 -12.95
CA GLU A 34 5.57 18.07 -12.15
C GLU A 34 6.56 17.72 -11.02
N SER A 35 7.43 16.73 -11.25
CA SER A 35 8.40 16.21 -10.27
C SER A 35 7.81 15.40 -9.11
N HIS A 36 6.52 15.08 -9.15
CA HIS A 36 5.86 14.23 -8.18
C HIS A 36 5.39 12.94 -8.81
N LEU A 37 5.33 11.90 -7.99
CA LEU A 37 4.81 10.62 -8.44
C LEU A 37 3.28 10.62 -8.41
N VAL A 38 2.68 10.36 -9.58
CA VAL A 38 1.23 10.31 -9.79
C VAL A 38 0.82 8.91 -10.20
N LEU A 39 -0.14 8.34 -9.49
CA LEU A 39 -0.75 7.05 -9.77
C LEU A 39 -1.59 7.13 -11.04
N ASP A 40 -1.54 6.07 -11.84
CA ASP A 40 -2.45 5.86 -12.95
C ASP A 40 -3.80 5.36 -12.38
N GLU A 41 -4.71 6.31 -12.22
CA GLU A 41 -6.03 6.10 -11.60
C GLU A 41 -6.89 5.12 -12.41
N GLU A 42 -6.88 5.22 -13.74
CA GLU A 42 -7.66 4.32 -14.59
C GLU A 42 -7.14 2.89 -14.47
N TYR A 43 -5.81 2.72 -14.51
CA TYR A 43 -5.19 1.42 -14.28
C TYR A 43 -5.51 0.86 -12.90
N PHE A 44 -5.47 1.70 -11.86
CA PHE A 44 -5.84 1.30 -10.51
C PHE A 44 -7.27 0.76 -10.45
N VAL A 45 -8.24 1.53 -10.94
CA VAL A 45 -9.67 1.16 -10.91
C VAL A 45 -9.91 -0.15 -11.67
N GLN A 46 -9.35 -0.28 -12.87
CA GLN A 46 -9.48 -1.51 -13.67
C GLN A 46 -8.88 -2.72 -12.95
N ARG A 47 -7.68 -2.57 -12.35
CA ARG A 47 -7.04 -3.66 -11.60
C ARG A 47 -7.82 -4.04 -10.35
N ASN A 48 -8.34 -3.05 -9.62
CA ASN A 48 -9.14 -3.29 -8.44
C ASN A 48 -10.45 -4.03 -8.77
N LEU A 49 -11.12 -3.69 -9.88
CA LEU A 49 -12.31 -4.40 -10.34
C LEU A 49 -12.02 -5.87 -10.66
N LEU A 50 -10.98 -6.15 -11.44
CA LEU A 50 -10.54 -7.53 -11.73
C LEU A 50 -10.16 -8.29 -10.46
N TYR A 51 -9.55 -7.59 -9.51
CA TYR A 51 -9.17 -8.17 -8.23
C TYR A 51 -10.40 -8.56 -7.41
N LYS A 52 -11.42 -7.69 -7.35
CA LYS A 52 -12.69 -7.94 -6.66
C LYS A 52 -13.49 -9.08 -7.28
N GLU A 53 -13.36 -9.36 -8.57
CA GLU A 53 -13.98 -10.54 -9.18
C GLU A 53 -13.38 -11.86 -8.65
N THR A 54 -12.09 -11.87 -8.30
CA THR A 54 -11.39 -13.06 -7.78
C THR A 54 -11.43 -13.13 -6.25
N PHE A 55 -11.40 -11.97 -5.58
CA PHE A 55 -11.32 -11.83 -4.12
C PHE A 55 -12.34 -10.81 -3.62
N ALA A 56 -13.63 -11.14 -3.72
CA ALA A 56 -14.73 -10.22 -3.42
C ALA A 56 -14.67 -9.63 -1.99
N GLU A 57 -14.21 -10.42 -1.02
CA GLU A 57 -14.16 -10.07 0.40
C GLU A 57 -12.97 -9.16 0.77
N LEU A 58 -11.93 -9.07 -0.06
CA LEU A 58 -10.74 -8.30 0.25
C LEU A 58 -10.87 -6.85 -0.22
N GLU A 59 -10.50 -5.90 0.62
CA GLU A 59 -10.52 -4.48 0.30
C GLU A 59 -9.12 -3.92 0.09
N PHE A 60 -9.03 -2.80 -0.62
CA PHE A 60 -7.81 -1.99 -0.61
C PHE A 60 -7.55 -1.55 0.82
N LEU A 61 -6.36 -1.85 1.36
CA LEU A 61 -5.96 -1.37 2.68
C LEU A 61 -4.83 -0.35 2.62
N GLY A 62 -4.00 -0.38 1.58
CA GLY A 62 -2.87 0.51 1.50
C GLY A 62 -1.86 0.08 0.46
N PHE A 63 -0.71 0.74 0.48
CA PHE A 63 0.37 0.49 -0.46
C PHE A 63 1.70 0.38 0.27
N TYR A 64 2.64 -0.28 -0.37
CA TYR A 64 4.02 -0.33 0.09
C TYR A 64 4.96 0.18 -0.98
N VAL A 65 6.04 0.79 -0.52
CA VAL A 65 7.11 1.31 -1.37
C VAL A 65 8.40 0.60 -1.01
N SER A 66 9.13 0.16 -2.03
CA SER A 66 10.50 -0.32 -1.88
C SER A 66 11.48 0.82 -2.14
N GLY A 67 12.38 1.14 -1.21
CA GLY A 67 13.33 2.23 -1.37
C GLY A 67 13.98 2.65 -0.06
N ASP A 68 14.18 3.96 0.12
CA ASP A 68 14.52 4.53 1.43
C ASP A 68 13.38 4.19 2.39
N HIS A 69 13.64 3.26 3.30
CA HIS A 69 12.65 2.72 4.24
C HIS A 69 12.76 3.37 5.61
N GLU A 70 13.85 4.11 5.86
CA GLU A 70 14.09 4.77 7.15
C GLU A 70 13.38 6.12 7.23
N ARG A 71 13.08 6.75 6.08
CA ARG A 71 12.49 8.08 6.00
C ARG A 71 11.24 8.10 5.15
N VAL A 72 10.24 8.85 5.63
CA VAL A 72 9.12 9.29 4.81
C VAL A 72 9.62 10.42 3.91
N ILE A 73 9.50 10.23 2.60
CA ILE A 73 9.88 11.22 1.58
C ILE A 73 8.65 11.94 1.05
N GLU A 74 8.86 13.02 0.30
CA GLU A 74 7.76 13.82 -0.25
C GLU A 74 6.82 13.00 -1.15
N ASP A 75 7.38 12.12 -2.01
CA ASP A 75 6.58 11.22 -2.85
C ASP A 75 5.67 10.29 -2.03
N ASP A 76 6.07 9.87 -0.84
CA ASP A 76 5.22 9.04 0.02
C ASP A 76 3.96 9.80 0.44
N ILE A 77 4.10 11.09 0.75
CA ILE A 77 2.99 11.97 1.15
C ILE A 77 2.07 12.21 -0.06
N TYR A 78 2.62 12.41 -1.26
CA TYR A 78 1.83 12.56 -2.48
C TYR A 78 1.04 11.31 -2.82
N LEU A 79 1.64 10.13 -2.67
CA LEU A 79 0.96 8.86 -2.89
C LEU A 79 -0.11 8.61 -1.82
N GLN A 80 0.18 8.94 -0.56
CA GLN A 80 -0.78 8.82 0.54
C GLN A 80 -2.04 9.67 0.27
N ARG A 81 -1.88 10.89 -0.26
CA ARG A 81 -3.00 11.76 -0.64
C ARG A 81 -3.85 11.19 -1.78
N GLN A 82 -3.21 10.52 -2.74
CA GLN A 82 -3.93 9.86 -3.83
C GLN A 82 -4.66 8.61 -3.32
N ALA A 83 -4.02 7.82 -2.46
CA ALA A 83 -4.63 6.64 -1.83
C ALA A 83 -5.87 6.98 -0.99
N LEU A 84 -5.92 8.17 -0.37
CA LEU A 84 -7.08 8.64 0.40
C LEU A 84 -8.37 8.76 -0.44
N GLN A 85 -8.27 8.77 -1.76
CA GLN A 85 -9.44 8.76 -2.66
C GLN A 85 -10.13 7.38 -2.70
N HIS A 86 -9.42 6.32 -2.30
CA HIS A 86 -9.84 4.92 -2.41
C HIS A 86 -10.09 4.24 -1.08
N ASN A 87 -9.49 4.72 0.00
CA ASN A 87 -9.68 4.26 1.37
C ASN A 87 -9.55 5.46 2.31
N GLU A 88 -10.41 5.57 3.32
CA GLU A 88 -10.40 6.70 4.28
C GLU A 88 -9.14 6.77 5.15
N SER A 89 -8.44 5.64 5.32
CA SER A 89 -7.23 5.52 6.13
C SER A 89 -6.28 4.47 5.52
N PRO A 90 -5.65 4.75 4.35
CA PRO A 90 -4.78 3.80 3.71
C PRO A 90 -3.46 3.68 4.48
N PHE A 91 -2.97 2.46 4.62
CA PHE A 91 -1.69 2.19 5.26
C PHE A 91 -0.53 2.38 4.27
N LEU A 92 0.54 3.06 4.73
CA LEU A 92 1.82 3.12 4.03
C LEU A 92 2.80 2.15 4.69
N LEU A 93 3.30 1.17 3.93
CA LEU A 93 4.35 0.27 4.39
C LEU A 93 5.68 0.59 3.70
N LYS A 94 6.72 0.83 4.50
CA LYS A 94 8.08 1.07 4.02
C LYS A 94 8.86 -0.25 4.06
N PHE A 95 9.07 -0.85 2.88
CA PHE A 95 9.66 -2.18 2.79
C PHE A 95 11.16 -2.10 2.51
N ASN A 96 11.97 -2.67 3.42
CA ASN A 96 13.41 -2.80 3.23
C ASN A 96 13.75 -4.14 2.55
N VAL A 97 14.06 -4.09 1.25
CA VAL A 97 14.47 -5.27 0.47
C VAL A 97 15.88 -5.79 0.81
N PHE A 98 16.67 -5.05 1.57
CA PHE A 98 18.05 -5.37 1.94
C PHE A 98 18.22 -5.71 3.42
N ALA A 99 17.15 -5.72 4.21
CA ALA A 99 17.22 -6.11 5.61
C ALA A 99 17.64 -7.60 5.70
N PRO A 100 18.77 -7.92 6.35
CA PRO A 100 19.24 -9.31 6.48
C PRO A 100 18.41 -10.14 7.47
N VAL A 101 17.41 -9.54 8.12
CA VAL A 101 16.60 -10.16 9.17
C VAL A 101 15.13 -9.96 8.85
N ILE A 102 14.43 -11.05 8.57
CA ILE A 102 12.97 -11.10 8.67
C ILE A 102 12.70 -11.21 10.18
N SER A 103 12.38 -10.08 10.82
CA SER A 103 11.81 -10.09 12.17
C SER A 103 10.37 -10.57 12.05
N ASP A 104 9.97 -11.58 12.83
CA ASP A 104 8.61 -12.13 12.86
C ASP A 104 7.51 -11.11 13.22
N LYS A 105 7.89 -9.89 13.61
CA LYS A 105 6.97 -8.79 13.87
C LYS A 105 7.44 -7.52 13.17
N ALA A 106 6.62 -7.05 12.24
CA ALA A 106 6.65 -5.68 11.74
C ALA A 106 5.72 -4.84 12.63
N SER A 107 6.29 -3.92 13.42
CA SER A 107 5.51 -2.96 14.18
C SER A 107 5.11 -1.81 13.25
N LEU A 108 3.82 -1.73 12.91
CA LEU A 108 3.24 -0.56 12.26
C LEU A 108 3.07 0.54 13.32
N ILE A 109 3.69 1.70 13.09
CA ILE A 109 3.39 2.91 13.84
C ILE A 109 2.25 3.60 13.09
N ILE A 110 1.10 3.70 13.74
CA ILE A 110 -0.10 4.41 13.25
C ILE A 110 0.04 5.89 13.62
#